data_AF-A0A944YA54-F1
#
_entry.id   AF-A0A944YA54-F1
#
_cell.length_a   1.000
_cell.length_b   1.000
_cell.length_c   1.000
_cell.angle_alpha   90.00
_cell.angle_beta   90.00
_cell.angle_gamma   90.00
#
_symmetry.space_group_name_H-M   'P 1'
#
loop_
_entity.id
_entity.type
_entity.pdbx_description
1 polymer ?
#
loop_
_entity_poly.entity_id
_entity_poly.type
_entity_poly.pdbx_seq_one_letter_code
_entity_poly.pdbx_strand_id
1 'polypeptide(L)'
;FFFPKKGRALSVLIGPFGNNPKFQPFGVQKFQWNPQAMRLEQAWVNTKVSSPNGVPWVSLGSNHVYFIGARDNEWTLEALDWNKGQSTFHYIIGDQKYNSLYSGINIDDEGRIFYGTLWGFARLNS
;
A
#
# COMPACT_ATOMS: atom_id res chain seq x y z
N PHE A 1 13.54 -25.13 -5.12
CA PHE A 1 14.06 -23.86 -5.68
C PHE A 1 14.78 -23.10 -4.57
N PHE A 2 16.07 -22.83 -4.71
CA PHE A 2 16.90 -22.22 -3.66
C PHE A 2 16.87 -20.68 -3.84
N PHE A 3 16.29 -19.96 -2.89
CA PHE A 3 16.31 -18.49 -2.89
C PHE A 3 17.11 -17.96 -1.69
N PRO A 4 17.91 -16.89 -1.86
CA PRO A 4 18.71 -16.31 -0.78
C PRO A 4 17.83 -15.81 0.36
N LYS A 5 18.22 -16.13 1.60
CA LYS A 5 17.44 -15.80 2.81
C LYS A 5 17.71 -14.38 3.37
N LYS A 6 18.66 -13.61 2.82
CA LYS A 6 19.02 -12.24 3.27
C LYS A 6 19.56 -11.39 2.10
N GLY A 7 19.31 -10.08 2.14
CA GLY A 7 19.86 -9.09 1.20
C GLY A 7 18.98 -8.75 -0.01
N ARG A 8 19.49 -7.87 -0.89
CA ARG A 8 18.85 -7.24 -2.07
C ARG A 8 17.97 -8.15 -2.96
N ALA A 9 18.19 -9.47 -2.94
CA ALA A 9 17.38 -10.44 -3.67
C ALA A 9 15.94 -10.56 -3.13
N LEU A 10 15.71 -10.34 -1.83
CA LEU A 10 14.35 -10.35 -1.26
C LEU A 10 13.54 -9.15 -1.78
N SER A 11 14.20 -7.99 -1.95
CA SER A 11 13.57 -6.76 -2.44
C SER A 11 12.99 -6.90 -3.85
N VAL A 12 13.65 -7.67 -4.72
CA VAL A 12 13.16 -7.95 -6.09
C VAL A 12 11.89 -8.81 -6.05
N LEU A 13 11.74 -9.68 -5.05
CA LEU A 13 10.59 -10.57 -4.92
C LEU A 13 9.35 -9.89 -4.31
N ILE A 14 9.53 -8.78 -3.57
CA ILE A 14 8.42 -8.01 -2.98
C ILE A 14 7.47 -7.46 -4.06
N GLY A 15 8.02 -6.96 -5.17
CA GLY A 15 7.22 -6.46 -6.29
C GLY A 15 6.21 -7.49 -6.81
N PRO A 16 6.67 -8.63 -7.35
CA PRO A 16 5.77 -9.66 -7.87
C PRO A 16 5.03 -10.45 -6.79
N PHE A 17 5.62 -10.72 -5.62
CA PHE A 17 5.05 -11.65 -4.62
C PHE A 17 4.70 -11.00 -3.29
N GLY A 18 4.43 -9.69 -3.28
CA GLY A 18 4.21 -8.90 -2.07
C GLY A 18 3.03 -9.32 -1.20
N ASN A 19 2.08 -10.09 -1.73
CA ASN A 19 0.99 -10.69 -0.96
C ASN A 19 1.36 -12.04 -0.32
N ASN A 20 2.36 -12.75 -0.84
CA ASN A 20 2.72 -14.06 -0.33
C ASN A 20 3.33 -13.93 1.09
N PRO A 21 2.80 -14.61 2.12
CA PRO A 21 3.27 -14.48 3.50
C PRO A 21 4.78 -14.70 3.69
N LYS A 22 5.43 -15.45 2.79
CA LYS A 22 6.88 -15.66 2.81
C LYS A 22 7.70 -14.43 2.44
N PHE A 23 7.12 -13.52 1.65
CA PHE A 23 7.78 -12.34 1.08
C PHE A 23 7.08 -11.02 1.40
N GLN A 24 5.92 -11.08 2.06
CA GLN A 24 5.09 -9.93 2.38
C GLN A 24 5.81 -8.94 3.30
N PRO A 25 6.04 -7.70 2.86
CA PRO A 25 6.63 -6.68 3.71
C PRO A 25 5.56 -6.03 4.60
N PHE A 26 6.00 -5.53 5.75
CA PHE A 26 5.16 -4.76 6.68
C PHE A 26 5.84 -3.46 7.03
N GLY A 27 5.05 -2.41 7.24
CA GLY A 27 5.54 -1.08 7.53
C GLY A 27 5.00 -0.03 6.59
N VAL A 28 4.43 1.03 7.15
CA VAL A 28 4.09 2.28 6.48
C VAL A 28 4.56 3.41 7.37
N GLN A 29 5.20 4.42 6.77
CA GLN A 29 5.72 5.56 7.50
C GLN A 29 5.35 6.85 6.78
N LYS A 30 4.92 7.85 7.56
CA LYS A 30 4.71 9.20 7.08
C LYS A 30 5.80 10.11 7.62
N PHE A 31 6.37 10.90 6.73
CA PHE A 31 7.18 12.06 7.06
C PHE A 31 6.41 13.34 6.75
N GLN A 32 6.67 14.39 7.51
CA GLN A 32 6.10 15.71 7.29
C GLN A 32 7.20 16.75 7.27
N TRP A 33 7.12 17.68 6.32
CA TRP A 33 8.03 18.81 6.26
C TRP A 33 7.68 19.83 7.35
N ASN A 34 8.66 20.17 8.18
CA ASN A 34 8.59 21.29 9.12
C ASN A 34 9.27 22.50 8.47
N PRO A 35 8.51 23.52 7.98
CA PRO A 35 9.09 24.64 7.26
C PRO A 35 9.86 25.60 8.17
N GLN A 36 9.56 25.67 9.48
CA GLN A 36 10.29 26.51 10.42
C GLN A 36 11.68 25.94 10.72
N ALA A 37 11.78 24.62 10.91
CA ALA A 37 13.03 23.93 11.18
C ALA A 37 13.77 23.48 9.90
N MET A 38 13.16 23.67 8.72
CA MET A 38 13.64 23.23 7.40
C MET A 38 14.09 21.75 7.39
N ARG A 39 13.28 20.85 7.94
CA ARG A 39 13.59 19.42 7.98
C ARG A 39 12.36 18.55 7.83
N LEU A 40 12.56 17.32 7.33
CA LEU A 40 11.56 16.26 7.39
C LEU A 40 11.54 15.67 8.80
N GLU A 41 10.36 15.59 9.38
CA GLU A 41 10.12 14.99 10.70
C GLU A 41 9.25 13.74 10.53
N GLN A 42 9.52 12.71 11.32
CA GLN A 42 8.66 11.53 11.36
C GLN A 42 7.32 11.90 11.99
N ALA A 43 6.23 11.76 11.24
CA ALA A 43 4.88 12.00 11.75
C ALA A 43 4.37 10.76 12.51
N TRP A 44 4.42 9.60 11.85
CA TRP A 44 4.02 8.33 12.46
C TRP A 44 4.62 7.14 11.70
N VAL A 45 4.63 5.99 12.38
CA VAL A 45 5.03 4.69 11.83
C VAL A 45 3.95 3.67 12.20
N ASN A 46 3.51 2.90 11.21
CA ASN A 46 2.66 1.72 11.39
C ASN A 46 3.42 0.48 10.93
N THR A 47 3.84 -0.37 11.86
CA THR A 47 4.62 -1.59 11.57
C THR A 47 3.77 -2.81 11.24
N LYS A 48 2.42 -2.69 11.31
CA LYS A 48 1.49 -3.83 11.21
C LYS A 48 0.82 -3.94 9.85
N VAL A 49 0.67 -2.83 9.12
CA VAL A 49 0.02 -2.83 7.82
C VAL A 49 1.05 -3.11 6.73
N SER A 50 0.65 -3.93 5.76
CA SER A 50 1.47 -4.28 4.61
C SER A 50 1.21 -3.31 3.47
N SER A 51 2.28 -2.72 2.94
CA SER A 51 2.26 -1.87 1.74
C SER A 51 3.35 -2.35 0.80
N PRO A 52 3.10 -3.40 -0.01
CA PRO A 52 4.17 -4.07 -0.74
C PRO A 52 4.76 -3.23 -1.88
N ASN A 53 3.91 -2.61 -2.68
CA ASN A 53 4.34 -1.86 -3.85
C ASN A 53 3.38 -0.77 -4.32
N GLY A 54 2.17 -0.64 -3.76
CA GLY A 54 1.20 0.36 -4.23
C GLY A 54 1.62 1.79 -3.91
N VAL A 55 1.43 2.72 -4.85
CA VAL A 55 1.66 4.16 -4.61
C VAL A 55 0.47 4.72 -3.83
N PRO A 56 0.69 5.33 -2.65
CA PRO A 56 -0.39 5.80 -1.79
C PRO A 56 -1.07 7.06 -2.34
N TRP A 57 -2.37 7.18 -2.08
CA TRP A 57 -3.19 8.35 -2.39
C TRP A 57 -3.81 8.93 -1.12
N VAL A 58 -3.71 10.25 -0.95
CA VAL A 58 -4.27 10.93 0.23
C VAL A 58 -5.58 11.62 -0.17
N SER A 59 -6.66 11.30 0.55
CA SER A 59 -7.92 12.02 0.48
C SER A 59 -8.03 12.99 1.64
N LEU A 60 -8.04 14.29 1.35
CA LEU A 60 -8.24 15.33 2.35
C LEU A 60 -9.70 15.36 2.86
N GLY A 61 -10.67 15.00 2.02
CA GLY A 61 -12.08 15.01 2.38
C GLY A 61 -12.42 13.97 3.46
N SER A 62 -11.87 12.75 3.35
CA SER A 62 -12.04 11.71 4.37
C SER A 62 -10.93 11.70 5.43
N ASN A 63 -9.84 12.46 5.25
CA ASN A 63 -8.63 12.42 6.08
C ASN A 63 -7.97 11.02 6.16
N HIS A 64 -7.85 10.37 5.01
CA HIS A 64 -7.29 9.03 4.88
C HIS A 64 -6.18 8.96 3.84
N VAL A 65 -5.24 8.05 4.06
CA VAL A 65 -4.35 7.56 3.00
C VAL A 65 -4.80 6.16 2.60
N TYR A 66 -4.91 5.96 1.29
CA TYR A 66 -5.32 4.71 0.67
C TYR A 66 -4.16 4.14 -0.14
N PHE A 67 -4.02 2.82 -0.18
CA PHE A 67 -3.02 2.14 -1.02
C PHE A 67 -3.38 0.67 -1.20
N ILE A 68 -2.73 0.02 -2.17
CA ILE A 68 -2.84 -1.43 -2.35
C ILE A 68 -1.86 -2.12 -1.39
N GLY A 69 -2.44 -2.84 -0.44
CA GLY A 69 -1.74 -3.64 0.57
C GLY A 69 -1.90 -5.14 0.32
N ALA A 70 -1.60 -5.92 1.35
CA ALA A 70 -1.83 -7.35 1.33
C ALA A 70 -2.19 -7.90 2.72
N ARG A 71 -3.02 -8.94 2.75
CA ARG A 71 -3.39 -9.70 3.95
C ARG A 71 -3.64 -11.14 3.56
N ASP A 72 -3.14 -12.09 4.34
CA ASP A 72 -3.48 -13.51 4.22
C ASP A 72 -3.38 -14.09 2.80
N ASN A 73 -2.31 -13.74 2.07
CA ASN A 73 -2.07 -14.13 0.66
C ASN A 73 -2.99 -13.47 -0.39
N GLU A 74 -3.80 -12.50 0.00
CA GLU A 74 -4.66 -11.70 -0.87
C GLU A 74 -4.14 -10.26 -0.99
N TRP A 75 -4.38 -9.63 -2.15
CA TRP A 75 -4.20 -8.19 -2.33
C TRP A 75 -5.40 -7.44 -1.75
N THR A 76 -5.13 -6.32 -1.08
CA THR A 76 -6.15 -5.54 -0.37
C THR A 76 -6.09 -4.07 -0.78
N LEU A 77 -7.22 -3.38 -0.67
CA LEU A 77 -7.23 -1.94 -0.51
C LEU A 77 -7.12 -1.66 0.98
N GLU A 78 -6.13 -0.88 1.39
CA GLU A 78 -5.94 -0.45 2.77
C GLU A 78 -6.29 1.03 2.91
N ALA A 79 -6.86 1.41 4.05
CA ALA A 79 -7.02 2.80 4.45
C ALA A 79 -6.48 3.02 5.86
N LEU A 80 -5.65 4.06 6.01
CA LEU A 80 -5.15 4.53 7.30
C LEU A 80 -5.62 5.96 7.56
N ASP A 81 -5.89 6.29 8.83
CA ASP A 81 -6.04 7.66 9.28
C ASP A 81 -4.77 8.45 8.94
N TRP A 82 -4.90 9.55 8.19
CA TRP A 82 -3.76 10.30 7.67
C TRP A 82 -2.91 10.96 8.76
N ASN A 83 -3.52 11.29 9.90
CA ASN A 83 -2.86 12.01 10.99
C ASN A 83 -2.23 11.04 12.00
N LYS A 84 -2.82 9.87 12.21
CA LYS A 84 -2.40 8.91 13.23
C LYS A 84 -1.72 7.65 12.68
N GLY A 85 -1.89 7.35 11.40
CA GLY A 85 -1.39 6.12 10.77
C GLY A 85 -2.11 4.85 11.21
N GLN A 86 -3.24 4.97 11.90
CA GLN A 86 -4.03 3.82 12.37
C GLN A 86 -4.85 3.24 11.22
N SER A 87 -4.93 1.91 11.12
CA SER A 87 -5.81 1.26 10.14
C SER A 87 -7.27 1.51 10.51
N THR A 88 -8.04 2.01 9.55
CA THR A 88 -9.46 2.31 9.72
C THR A 88 -10.34 1.39 8.88
N PHE A 89 -9.84 0.94 7.72
CA PHE A 89 -10.57 0.07 6.81
C PHE A 89 -9.62 -0.78 5.97
N HIS A 90 -10.11 -1.94 5.52
CA HIS A 90 -9.51 -2.70 4.44
C HIS A 90 -10.59 -3.42 3.63
N TYR A 91 -10.31 -3.70 2.36
CA TYR A 91 -11.14 -4.49 1.46
C TYR A 91 -10.29 -5.54 0.75
N ILE A 92 -10.74 -6.79 0.75
CA ILE A 92 -10.06 -7.87 0.02
C ILE A 92 -10.41 -7.75 -1.46
N ILE A 93 -9.39 -7.52 -2.28
CA ILE A 93 -9.55 -7.41 -3.74
C ILE A 93 -9.47 -8.81 -4.35
N GLY A 94 -8.48 -9.59 -3.92
CA GLY A 94 -8.32 -11.00 -4.29
C GLY A 94 -6.91 -11.38 -4.71
N ASP A 95 -6.85 -12.40 -5.56
CA ASP A 95 -5.63 -13.13 -5.89
C ASP A 95 -4.57 -12.30 -6.64
N GLN A 96 -3.47 -12.96 -6.99
CA GLN A 96 -2.28 -12.41 -7.65
C GLN A 96 -2.55 -11.52 -8.88
N LYS A 97 -3.66 -11.70 -9.60
CA LYS A 97 -4.01 -10.85 -10.75
C LYS A 97 -4.24 -9.38 -10.38
N TYR A 98 -4.50 -9.11 -9.11
CA TYR A 98 -4.77 -7.77 -8.58
C TYR A 98 -3.53 -7.04 -8.05
N ASN A 99 -2.33 -7.61 -8.20
CA ASN A 99 -1.09 -6.92 -7.86
C ASN A 99 -0.97 -5.60 -8.63
N SER A 100 -0.80 -4.50 -7.90
CA SER A 100 -0.70 -3.15 -8.46
C SER A 100 0.58 -2.88 -9.25
N LEU A 101 1.65 -3.65 -9.00
CA LEU A 101 2.97 -3.47 -9.62
C LEU A 101 3.40 -2.00 -9.71
N TYR A 102 3.42 -1.32 -8.56
CA TYR A 102 3.85 0.08 -8.47
C TYR A 102 2.91 1.09 -9.12
N SER A 103 1.67 0.69 -9.45
CA SER A 103 0.62 1.61 -9.84
C SER A 103 0.07 2.37 -8.63
N GLY A 104 -0.36 3.61 -8.88
CA GLY A 104 -1.16 4.38 -7.95
C GLY A 104 -2.64 4.07 -8.08
N ILE A 105 -3.35 4.31 -6.99
CA ILE A 105 -4.82 4.31 -7.00
C ILE A 105 -5.33 5.69 -7.39
N ASN A 106 -6.48 5.73 -8.03
CA ASN A 106 -7.23 6.93 -8.33
C ASN A 106 -8.64 6.79 -7.75
N ILE A 107 -9.15 7.88 -7.21
CA ILE A 107 -10.51 7.97 -6.67
C ILE A 107 -11.17 9.12 -7.41
N ASP A 108 -12.32 8.86 -8.02
CA ASP A 108 -13.10 9.91 -8.68
C ASP A 108 -14.06 10.63 -7.73
N ASP A 109 -14.80 11.58 -8.26
CA ASP A 109 -15.78 12.41 -7.54
C ASP A 109 -16.99 11.62 -7.01
N GLU A 110 -17.30 10.47 -7.61
CA GLU A 110 -18.30 9.51 -7.12
C GLU A 110 -17.74 8.55 -6.06
N GLY A 111 -16.44 8.63 -5.73
CA GLY A 111 -15.78 7.76 -4.75
C GLY A 111 -15.40 6.38 -5.31
N ARG A 112 -15.45 6.18 -6.63
CA ARG A 112 -15.07 4.92 -7.27
C ARG A 112 -13.55 4.81 -7.34
N ILE A 113 -13.03 3.63 -7.05
CA ILE A 113 -11.58 3.39 -6.97
C ILE A 113 -11.11 2.59 -8.18
N PHE A 114 -10.06 3.09 -8.82
CA PHE A 114 -9.42 2.48 -9.98
C PHE A 114 -7.91 2.43 -9.80
N TYR A 115 -7.27 1.38 -10.29
CA TYR A 115 -5.81 1.29 -10.27
C TYR A 115 -5.30 0.36 -11.36
N GLY A 116 -4.03 0.52 -11.73
CA GLY A 116 -3.37 -0.37 -12.66
C GLY A 116 -2.98 -1.68 -11.98
N THR A 117 -3.20 -2.79 -12.66
CA THR A 117 -2.72 -4.12 -12.28
C THR A 117 -1.77 -4.63 -13.35
N LEU A 118 -1.13 -5.77 -13.09
CA LEU A 118 -0.35 -6.51 -14.11
C LEU A 118 -1.15 -6.76 -15.41
N TRP A 119 -2.47 -6.88 -15.34
CA TRP A 119 -3.33 -7.27 -16.46
C TRP A 119 -4.17 -6.12 -17.02
N GLY A 120 -3.91 -4.88 -16.62
CA GLY A 120 -4.64 -3.69 -17.06
C GLY A 120 -5.34 -2.97 -15.92
N PHE A 121 -6.30 -2.10 -16.25
CA PHE A 121 -7.03 -1.31 -15.26
C PHE A 121 -8.08 -2.15 -14.53
N ALA A 122 -8.04 -2.13 -13.20
CA ALA A 122 -9.08 -2.69 -12.35
C ALA A 122 -9.92 -1.55 -11.76
N ARG A 123 -11.25 -1.72 -11.80
CA ARG A 123 -12.20 -0.96 -10.99
C ARG A 123 -12.64 -1.82 -9.81
N LEU A 124 -12.59 -1.26 -8.62
CA LEU A 124 -13.15 -1.92 -7.44
C LEU A 124 -14.67 -1.66 -7.41
N ASN A 125 -15.45 -2.74 -7.41
CA ASN A 125 -16.88 -2.69 -7.11
C ASN A 125 -17.00 -3.03 -5.61
N SER A 126 -17.22 -2.01 -4.80
CA SER A 126 -17.45 -2.11 -3.34
C SER A 126 -18.93 -2.18 -3.03
#